data_AF-A0A3P8B8Y8-F1
#
_entry.id   AF-A0A3P8B8Y8-F1
#
_cell.length_a   1.000
_cell.length_b   1.000
_cell.length_c   1.000
_cell.angle_alpha   90.00
_cell.angle_beta   90.00
_cell.angle_gamma   90.00
#
_symmetry.space_group_name_H-M   'P 1'
#
loop_
_entity.id
_entity.type
_entity.pdbx_description
1 polymer ?
#
loop_
_entity_poly.entity_id
_entity_poly.type
_entity_poly.pdbx_seq_one_letter_code
_entity_poly.pdbx_strand_id
1 'polypeptide(L)'
;MKIDASLGPKTYNDLRAAIENKLGIDKAAGLSHSCMAFKYYKTCFSCASNPLGLLIDQNGTATGITQDQAFGYTKIFNQFDFSCGAGYAEFTNNDECASTVFLTGVADMRKCDSNFASSIIRDTNPVNTCAYVEVAKQCYMTTFSRMCGQYPEVVWWGCNYERVGTQTNYPQCDQIFCSFDS
;
A
#
# COMPACT_ATOMS: atom_id res chain seq x y z
N MET A 1 0.49 11.73 13.71
CA MET A 1 -0.84 11.71 13.06
C MET A 1 -1.81 11.10 14.05
N LYS A 2 -2.91 11.76 14.38
CA LYS A 2 -3.99 11.10 15.14
C LYS A 2 -4.84 10.38 14.10
N ILE A 3 -4.72 9.06 14.01
CA ILE A 3 -5.70 8.26 13.27
C ILE A 3 -6.95 8.27 14.16
N ASP A 4 -7.90 9.16 13.85
CA ASP A 4 -9.19 9.18 14.55
C ASP A 4 -10.27 8.47 13.72
N ALA A 5 -11.45 8.29 14.30
CA ALA A 5 -12.55 7.51 13.72
C ALA A 5 -13.01 7.98 12.33
N SER A 6 -12.62 9.19 11.89
CA SER A 6 -12.89 9.69 10.53
C SER A 6 -12.04 9.02 9.44
N LEU A 7 -10.95 8.33 9.79
CA LEU A 7 -10.00 7.68 8.88
C LEU A 7 -10.08 6.15 8.99
N GLY A 8 -11.22 5.58 8.57
CA GLY A 8 -11.54 4.16 8.68
C GLY A 8 -11.69 3.46 7.31
N PRO A 9 -12.16 2.19 7.29
CA PRO A 9 -12.32 1.42 6.05
C PRO A 9 -13.21 2.11 5.01
N LYS A 10 -14.25 2.85 5.44
CA LYS A 10 -15.15 3.56 4.53
C LYS A 10 -14.50 4.78 3.86
N THR A 11 -13.47 5.35 4.46
CA THR A 11 -12.74 6.55 4.04
C THR A 11 -11.26 6.23 3.81
N TYR A 12 -10.94 5.01 3.40
CA TYR A 12 -9.56 4.53 3.30
C TYR A 12 -8.69 5.39 2.35
N ASN A 13 -9.29 6.01 1.34
CA ASN A 13 -8.60 6.94 0.44
C ASN A 13 -8.12 8.20 1.16
N ASP A 14 -8.91 8.74 2.09
CA ASP A 14 -8.52 9.90 2.89
C ASP A 14 -7.39 9.53 3.85
N LEU A 15 -7.46 8.32 4.45
CA LEU A 15 -6.38 7.77 5.26
C LEU A 15 -5.09 7.65 4.43
N ARG A 16 -5.17 7.05 3.25
CA ARG A 16 -4.02 6.93 2.35
C ARG A 16 -3.42 8.29 2.01
N ALA A 17 -4.25 9.23 1.55
CA ALA A 17 -3.81 10.56 1.16
C ALA A 17 -3.13 11.29 2.32
N ALA A 18 -3.69 11.20 3.53
CA ALA A 18 -3.11 11.81 4.72
C ALA A 18 -1.72 11.25 5.04
N ILE A 19 -1.54 9.93 4.94
CA ILE A 19 -0.24 9.33 5.25
C ILE A 19 0.77 9.59 4.14
N GLU A 20 0.39 9.39 2.88
CA GLU A 20 1.27 9.64 1.73
C GLU A 20 1.72 11.10 1.66
N ASN A 21 0.83 12.04 1.95
CA ASN A 21 1.19 13.45 2.09
C ASN A 21 2.21 13.68 3.22
N LYS A 22 2.09 12.94 4.34
CA LYS A 22 3.06 13.01 5.43
C LYS A 22 4.42 12.43 5.03
N LEU A 23 4.45 11.32 4.28
CA LEU A 23 5.68 10.77 3.69
C LEU A 23 6.33 11.75 2.71
N GLY A 24 5.51 12.48 1.93
CA GLY A 24 5.99 13.49 0.98
C GLY A 24 6.58 14.73 1.64
N ILE A 25 5.90 15.29 2.64
CA ILE A 25 6.30 16.57 3.27
C ILE A 25 7.38 16.38 4.33
N ASP A 26 7.18 15.43 5.26
CA ASP A 26 8.02 15.27 6.44
C ASP A 26 9.18 14.27 6.22
N LYS A 27 9.27 13.69 5.01
CA LYS A 27 10.31 12.74 4.60
C LYS A 27 10.52 11.58 5.58
N ALA A 28 11.77 11.26 5.94
CA ALA A 28 12.06 10.20 6.91
C ALA A 28 11.33 10.42 8.25
N ALA A 29 11.20 11.66 8.73
CA ALA A 29 10.45 11.96 9.95
C ALA A 29 8.95 11.65 9.77
N GLY A 30 8.41 11.88 8.58
CA GLY A 30 7.06 11.50 8.19
C GLY A 30 6.82 10.00 8.33
N LEU A 31 7.75 9.19 7.82
CA LEU A 31 7.71 7.74 7.95
C LEU A 31 7.81 7.32 9.42
N SER A 32 8.80 7.81 10.17
CA SER A 32 8.98 7.51 11.60
C SER A 32 7.72 7.79 12.42
N HIS A 33 7.12 8.97 12.24
CA HIS A 33 5.90 9.34 12.95
C HIS A 33 4.71 8.46 12.57
N SER A 34 4.61 8.07 11.30
CA SER A 34 3.55 7.18 10.81
C SER A 34 3.73 5.77 11.37
N CYS A 35 4.97 5.27 11.43
CA CYS A 35 5.31 3.97 12.00
C CYS A 35 5.06 3.88 13.50
N MET A 36 5.36 4.93 14.27
CA MET A 36 4.99 4.96 15.69
C MET A 36 3.48 4.94 15.87
N ALA A 37 2.73 5.75 15.11
CA ALA A 37 1.27 5.75 15.17
C ALA A 37 0.69 4.38 14.78
N PHE A 38 1.24 3.75 13.75
CA PHE A 38 0.86 2.43 13.29
C PHE A 38 1.12 1.34 14.34
N LYS A 39 2.26 1.39 15.04
CA LYS A 39 2.56 0.48 16.15
C LYS A 39 1.52 0.57 17.27
N TYR A 40 1.14 1.79 17.67
CA TYR A 40 0.08 1.99 18.67
C TYR A 40 -1.29 1.50 18.18
N TYR A 41 -1.56 1.63 16.88
CA TYR A 41 -2.80 1.13 16.30
C TYR A 41 -2.83 -0.41 16.30
N LYS A 42 -1.77 -1.08 15.84
CA LYS A 42 -1.66 -2.55 15.81
C LYS A 42 -1.83 -3.19 17.18
N THR A 43 -1.36 -2.55 18.26
CA THR A 43 -1.58 -3.05 19.62
C THR A 43 -3.04 -3.03 20.06
N CYS A 44 -3.90 -2.27 19.38
CA CYS A 44 -5.33 -2.13 19.68
C CYS A 44 -6.25 -2.93 18.74
N PHE A 45 -5.77 -3.34 17.56
CA PHE A 45 -6.60 -3.96 16.51
C PHE A 45 -5.87 -5.13 15.84
N SER A 46 -6.09 -6.36 16.32
CA SER A 46 -5.52 -7.57 15.71
C SER A 46 -6.19 -7.99 14.39
N CYS A 47 -7.36 -7.43 14.07
CA CYS A 47 -8.16 -7.84 12.90
C CYS A 47 -7.94 -7.00 11.63
N ALA A 48 -7.22 -5.88 11.71
CA ALA A 48 -7.15 -4.88 10.63
C ALA A 48 -6.37 -5.34 9.38
N SER A 49 -5.63 -6.45 9.47
CA SER A 49 -4.87 -7.04 8.36
C SER A 49 -5.66 -8.07 7.55
N ASN A 50 -6.87 -8.44 7.97
CA ASN A 50 -7.71 -9.41 7.27
C ASN A 50 -8.96 -8.72 6.69
N PRO A 51 -9.11 -8.64 5.35
CA PRO A 51 -10.25 -7.96 4.76
C PRO A 51 -11.58 -8.65 5.09
N LEU A 52 -11.59 -9.98 5.31
CA LEU A 52 -12.80 -10.71 5.70
C LEU A 52 -13.32 -10.26 7.07
N GLY A 53 -12.41 -9.93 8.00
CA GLY A 53 -12.76 -9.41 9.32
C GLY A 53 -13.34 -8.00 9.30
N LEU A 54 -13.27 -7.31 8.15
CA LEU A 54 -13.92 -6.02 7.93
C LEU A 54 -15.31 -6.18 7.29
N LEU A 55 -15.55 -7.25 6.53
CA LEU A 55 -16.82 -7.49 5.81
C LEU A 55 -17.90 -8.07 6.72
N ILE A 56 -17.51 -8.92 7.66
CA ILE A 56 -18.40 -9.69 8.53
C ILE A 56 -17.96 -9.48 9.98
N ASP A 57 -18.90 -9.16 10.87
CA ASP A 57 -18.62 -9.02 12.30
C ASP A 57 -18.49 -10.38 13.00
N GLN A 58 -18.14 -10.34 14.29
CA GLN A 58 -17.98 -11.55 15.12
C GLN A 58 -19.24 -12.42 15.24
N ASN A 59 -20.42 -11.89 14.89
CA ASN A 59 -21.70 -12.59 14.92
C ASN A 59 -22.13 -13.09 13.53
N GLY A 60 -21.28 -12.97 12.51
CA GLY A 60 -21.61 -13.38 11.14
C GLY A 60 -22.47 -12.35 10.39
N THR A 61 -22.61 -11.13 10.88
CA THR A 61 -23.44 -10.08 10.27
C THR A 61 -22.61 -9.18 9.37
N ALA A 62 -23.15 -8.82 8.20
CA ALA A 62 -22.50 -7.90 7.28
C ALA A 62 -22.34 -6.51 7.92
N THR A 63 -21.12 -5.98 7.91
CA THR A 63 -20.79 -4.66 8.51
C THR A 63 -21.21 -3.47 7.65
N GLY A 64 -21.62 -3.72 6.39
CA GLY A 64 -21.86 -2.71 5.39
C GLY A 64 -20.59 -2.07 4.80
N ILE A 65 -19.41 -2.65 5.06
CA ILE A 65 -18.16 -2.33 4.37
C ILE A 65 -18.13 -3.12 3.05
N THR A 66 -17.81 -2.46 1.94
CA THR A 66 -17.70 -3.12 0.65
C THR A 66 -16.36 -3.87 0.53
N GLN A 67 -16.28 -4.83 -0.39
CA GLN A 67 -15.01 -5.51 -0.67
C GLN A 67 -13.90 -4.53 -1.09
N ASP A 68 -14.22 -3.52 -1.93
CA ASP A 68 -13.27 -2.47 -2.32
C ASP A 68 -12.74 -1.70 -1.10
N GLN A 69 -13.62 -1.30 -0.18
CA GLN A 69 -13.25 -0.61 1.05
C GLN A 69 -12.37 -1.49 1.96
N ALA A 70 -12.73 -2.76 2.13
CA ALA A 70 -11.96 -3.70 2.92
C ALA A 70 -10.57 -3.96 2.32
N PHE A 71 -10.50 -4.14 1.01
CA PHE A 71 -9.25 -4.43 0.28
C PHE A 71 -8.35 -3.20 0.23
N GLY A 72 -8.91 -2.02 -0.03
CA GLY A 72 -8.20 -0.74 -0.03
C GLY A 72 -7.62 -0.41 1.35
N TYR A 73 -8.41 -0.60 2.41
CA TYR A 73 -7.95 -0.43 3.78
C TYR A 73 -6.83 -1.42 4.13
N THR A 74 -7.04 -2.71 3.87
CA THR A 74 -6.03 -3.74 4.13
C THR A 74 -4.74 -3.49 3.34
N LYS A 75 -4.86 -3.04 2.09
CA LYS A 75 -3.71 -2.67 1.25
C LYS A 75 -2.84 -1.60 1.90
N ILE A 76 -3.46 -0.53 2.43
CA ILE A 76 -2.76 0.52 3.18
C ILE A 76 -2.04 -0.09 4.39
N PHE A 77 -2.73 -0.91 5.18
CA PHE A 77 -2.14 -1.52 6.37
C PHE A 77 -0.87 -2.32 6.08
N ASN A 78 -0.89 -3.14 5.02
CA ASN A 78 0.26 -3.96 4.65
C ASN A 78 1.38 -3.14 3.99
N GLN A 79 1.01 -2.11 3.21
CA GLN A 79 1.94 -1.09 2.73
C GLN A 79 2.73 -0.47 3.88
N PHE A 80 2.04 -0.03 4.94
CA PHE A 80 2.68 0.56 6.11
C PHE A 80 3.46 -0.43 6.94
N ASP A 81 3.00 -1.66 7.07
CA ASP A 81 3.76 -2.70 7.78
C ASP A 81 5.11 -2.96 7.13
N PHE A 82 5.14 -3.03 5.79
CA PHE A 82 6.38 -3.10 5.03
C PHE A 82 7.23 -1.85 5.24
N SER A 83 6.67 -0.65 5.02
CA SER A 83 7.40 0.61 5.14
C SER A 83 8.00 0.84 6.52
N CYS A 84 7.36 0.31 7.57
CA CYS A 84 7.82 0.41 8.96
C CYS A 84 8.71 -0.75 9.41
N GLY A 85 8.86 -1.78 8.58
CA GLY A 85 9.71 -2.92 8.81
C GLY A 85 10.79 -3.00 7.74
N ALA A 86 10.64 -3.97 6.83
CA ALA A 86 11.65 -4.33 5.84
C ALA A 86 11.93 -3.27 4.76
N GLY A 87 11.09 -2.23 4.64
CA GLY A 87 11.31 -1.11 3.73
C GLY A 87 11.77 0.17 4.41
N TYR A 88 11.97 0.17 5.73
CA TYR A 88 12.21 1.41 6.46
C TYR A 88 13.53 2.05 6.04
N ALA A 89 14.62 1.28 6.02
CA ALA A 89 15.95 1.80 5.71
C ALA A 89 16.05 2.28 4.26
N GLU A 90 15.44 1.54 3.34
CA GLU A 90 15.44 1.79 1.89
C GLU A 90 14.73 3.10 1.56
N PHE A 91 13.67 3.44 2.28
CA PHE A 91 13.06 4.76 2.19
C PHE A 91 13.94 5.83 2.85
N THR A 92 14.38 5.62 4.09
CA THR A 92 15.05 6.68 4.87
C THR A 92 16.45 7.04 4.38
N ASN A 93 17.14 6.12 3.69
CA ASN A 93 18.49 6.37 3.18
C ASN A 93 18.51 7.42 2.06
N ASN A 94 17.44 7.50 1.27
CA ASN A 94 17.27 8.44 0.16
C ASN A 94 15.89 9.08 0.20
N ASP A 95 15.51 9.55 1.39
CA ASP A 95 14.17 10.03 1.71
C ASP A 95 13.75 11.22 0.84
N GLU A 96 14.66 12.11 0.47
CA GLU A 96 14.36 13.23 -0.43
C GLU A 96 13.77 12.77 -1.76
N CYS A 97 14.36 11.72 -2.35
CA CYS A 97 13.87 11.18 -3.60
C CYS A 97 12.57 10.41 -3.39
N ALA A 98 12.55 9.50 -2.41
CA ALA A 98 11.38 8.68 -2.12
C ALA A 98 10.13 9.54 -1.81
N SER A 99 10.30 10.61 -1.03
CA SER A 99 9.26 11.59 -0.71
C SER A 99 8.78 12.38 -1.92
N THR A 100 9.67 12.71 -2.87
CA THR A 100 9.28 13.42 -4.09
C THR A 100 8.28 12.62 -4.92
N VAL A 101 8.36 11.28 -4.89
CA VAL A 101 7.37 10.41 -5.53
C VAL A 101 5.99 10.57 -4.89
N PHE A 102 5.91 10.75 -3.57
CA PHE A 102 4.65 11.01 -2.87
C PHE A 102 4.10 12.43 -3.06
N LEU A 103 4.92 13.37 -3.53
CA LEU A 103 4.45 14.72 -3.87
C LEU A 103 4.02 14.86 -5.33
N THR A 104 4.67 14.11 -6.24
CA THR A 104 4.52 14.32 -7.69
C THR A 104 4.04 13.09 -8.46
N GLY A 105 4.21 11.89 -7.89
CA GLY A 105 3.89 10.60 -8.52
C GLY A 105 2.59 9.96 -8.06
N VAL A 106 1.88 10.57 -7.09
CA VAL A 106 0.63 10.00 -6.55
C VAL A 106 -0.41 9.76 -7.64
N ALA A 107 -0.57 10.68 -8.59
CA ALA A 107 -1.50 10.50 -9.70
C ALA A 107 -1.20 9.24 -10.52
N ASP A 108 0.08 8.96 -10.78
CA ASP A 108 0.50 7.74 -11.50
C ASP A 108 0.29 6.48 -10.64
N MET A 109 0.58 6.54 -9.34
CA MET A 109 0.27 5.44 -8.40
C MET A 109 -1.24 5.14 -8.34
N ARG A 110 -2.10 6.17 -8.34
CA ARG A 110 -3.57 5.99 -8.39
C ARG A 110 -4.03 5.43 -9.73
N LYS A 111 -3.34 5.77 -10.82
CA LYS A 111 -3.59 5.17 -12.14
C LYS A 111 -3.21 3.69 -12.14
N CYS A 112 -2.08 3.31 -11.52
CA CYS A 112 -1.70 1.91 -11.34
C CYS A 112 -2.79 1.13 -10.59
N ASP A 113 -3.29 1.66 -9.48
CA ASP A 113 -4.38 1.05 -8.71
C ASP A 113 -5.67 0.90 -9.54
N SER A 114 -6.08 1.97 -10.23
CA SER A 114 -7.29 1.97 -11.06
C SER A 114 -7.20 0.96 -12.20
N ASN A 115 -6.03 0.83 -12.82
CA ASN A 115 -5.78 -0.15 -13.88
C ASN A 115 -5.84 -1.59 -13.35
N PHE A 116 -5.27 -1.84 -12.17
CA PHE A 116 -5.37 -3.14 -11.50
C PHE A 116 -6.83 -3.49 -11.19
N ALA A 117 -7.54 -2.59 -10.49
CA ALA A 117 -8.95 -2.74 -10.15
C ALA A 117 -9.83 -2.99 -11.39
N SER A 118 -9.60 -2.25 -12.47
CA SER A 118 -10.33 -2.44 -13.73
C SER A 118 -10.03 -3.78 -14.39
N SER A 119 -8.80 -4.29 -14.25
CA SER A 119 -8.39 -5.57 -14.84
C SER A 119 -9.02 -6.75 -14.12
N ILE A 120 -9.04 -6.74 -12.78
CA ILE A 120 -9.70 -7.78 -11.98
C ILE A 120 -11.23 -7.77 -12.10
N ILE A 121 -11.85 -6.61 -12.39
CA ILE A 121 -13.29 -6.52 -12.65
C ILE A 121 -13.63 -7.10 -14.04
N ARG A 122 -12.78 -6.80 -15.04
CA ARG A 122 -13.02 -7.20 -16.43
C ARG A 122 -12.72 -8.67 -16.68
N ASP A 123 -11.67 -9.20 -16.05
CA ASP A 123 -11.25 -10.59 -16.23
C ASP A 123 -11.67 -11.44 -15.03
N THR A 124 -12.71 -12.25 -15.23
CA THR A 124 -13.24 -13.15 -14.21
C THR A 124 -12.45 -14.45 -14.08
N ASN A 125 -11.40 -14.66 -14.89
CA ASN A 125 -10.53 -15.82 -14.75
C ASN A 125 -9.51 -15.60 -13.61
N PRO A 126 -9.66 -16.30 -12.47
CA PRO A 126 -8.79 -16.10 -11.31
C PRO A 126 -7.32 -16.49 -11.56
N VAL A 127 -7.05 -17.27 -12.62
CA VAL A 127 -5.68 -17.64 -13.01
C VAL A 127 -4.86 -16.40 -13.43
N ASN A 128 -5.53 -15.38 -13.98
CA ASN A 128 -4.86 -14.18 -14.47
C ASN A 128 -4.64 -13.12 -13.37
N THR A 129 -5.22 -13.29 -12.18
CA THR A 129 -5.10 -12.33 -11.08
C THR A 129 -3.64 -12.03 -10.75
N CYS A 130 -2.78 -13.04 -10.67
CA CYS A 130 -1.37 -12.85 -10.32
C CYS A 130 -0.59 -12.11 -11.41
N ALA A 131 -0.95 -12.29 -12.69
CA ALA A 131 -0.39 -11.49 -13.77
C ALA A 131 -0.76 -10.00 -13.61
N TYR A 132 -1.96 -9.69 -13.14
CA TYR A 132 -2.34 -8.30 -12.87
C TYR A 132 -1.65 -7.72 -11.65
N VAL A 133 -1.35 -8.52 -10.62
CA VAL A 133 -0.52 -8.08 -9.48
C VAL A 133 0.92 -7.77 -9.94
N GLU A 134 1.50 -8.61 -10.81
CA GLU A 134 2.80 -8.36 -11.45
C GLU A 134 2.80 -7.03 -12.23
N VAL A 135 1.75 -6.76 -13.01
CA VAL A 135 1.60 -5.49 -13.73
C VAL A 135 1.46 -4.31 -12.78
N ALA A 136 0.70 -4.45 -11.69
CA ALA A 136 0.50 -3.39 -10.71
C ALA A 136 1.83 -3.00 -10.03
N LYS A 137 2.60 -3.97 -9.53
CA LYS A 137 3.90 -3.69 -8.89
C LYS A 137 4.92 -3.15 -9.89
N GLN A 138 4.91 -3.59 -11.15
CA GLN A 138 5.76 -3.00 -12.19
C GLN A 138 5.38 -1.55 -12.51
N CYS A 139 4.09 -1.20 -12.43
CA CYS A 139 3.62 0.18 -12.61
C CYS A 139 4.14 1.12 -11.51
N TYR A 140 4.13 0.68 -10.25
CA TYR A 140 4.76 1.43 -9.16
C TYR A 140 6.28 1.49 -9.33
N MET A 141 6.93 0.38 -9.65
CA MET A 141 8.37 0.34 -9.93
C MET A 141 8.75 1.38 -10.99
N THR A 142 8.01 1.44 -12.11
CA THR A 142 8.22 2.43 -13.19
C THR A 142 8.05 3.87 -12.70
N THR A 143 7.04 4.11 -11.86
CA THR A 143 6.79 5.45 -11.28
C THR A 143 7.97 5.89 -10.41
N PHE A 144 8.51 4.98 -9.58
CA PHE A 144 9.67 5.26 -8.74
C PHE A 144 10.97 5.35 -9.57
N SER A 145 11.19 4.47 -10.56
CA SER A 145 12.35 4.52 -11.46
C SER A 145 12.46 5.83 -12.22
N ARG A 146 11.32 6.40 -12.66
CA ARG A 146 11.32 7.67 -13.40
C ARG A 146 11.87 8.84 -12.57
N MET A 147 11.72 8.80 -11.25
CA MET A 147 12.11 9.89 -10.35
C MET A 147 13.40 9.59 -9.59
N CYS A 148 13.60 8.33 -9.24
CA CYS A 148 14.63 7.83 -8.33
C CYS A 148 15.44 6.69 -8.94
N GLY A 149 15.55 6.61 -10.26
CA GLY A 149 16.27 5.53 -10.95
C GLY A 149 17.75 5.41 -10.57
N GLN A 150 18.37 6.48 -10.07
CA GLN A 150 19.72 6.48 -9.51
C GLN A 150 19.83 5.84 -8.11
N TYR A 151 18.69 5.51 -7.49
CA TYR A 151 18.57 4.95 -6.14
C TYR A 151 17.80 3.61 -6.21
N PRO A 152 18.47 2.49 -6.56
CA PRO A 152 17.82 1.20 -6.78
C PRO A 152 17.00 0.71 -5.57
N GLU A 153 17.42 1.05 -4.35
CA GLU A 153 16.68 0.73 -3.12
C GLU A 153 15.35 1.48 -3.01
N VAL A 154 15.26 2.72 -3.50
CA VAL A 154 14.00 3.47 -3.53
C VAL A 154 13.06 2.91 -4.61
N VAL A 155 13.62 2.46 -5.75
CA VAL A 155 12.85 1.76 -6.79
C VAL A 155 12.31 0.43 -6.29
N TRP A 156 13.17 -0.37 -5.64
CA TRP A 156 12.81 -1.62 -4.99
C TRP A 156 11.75 -1.41 -3.90
N TRP A 157 11.87 -0.32 -3.14
CA TRP A 157 10.89 0.07 -2.13
C TRP A 157 9.52 0.34 -2.76
N GLY A 158 9.46 1.12 -3.83
CA GLY A 158 8.21 1.42 -4.54
C GLY A 158 7.54 0.18 -5.11
N CYS A 159 8.34 -0.75 -5.64
CA CYS A 159 7.86 -2.05 -6.10
C CYS A 159 7.24 -2.86 -4.94
N ASN A 160 7.95 -2.98 -3.82
CA ASN A 160 7.46 -3.76 -2.67
C ASN A 160 6.26 -3.11 -2.00
N TYR A 161 6.22 -1.77 -1.92
CA TYR A 161 5.09 -1.02 -1.40
C TYR A 161 3.80 -1.43 -2.13
N GLU A 162 3.81 -1.55 -3.45
CA GLU A 162 2.65 -2.07 -4.17
C GLU A 162 2.44 -3.57 -4.00
N ARG A 163 3.50 -4.36 -4.15
CA ARG A 163 3.44 -5.83 -4.07
C ARG A 163 2.82 -6.29 -2.75
N VAL A 164 3.35 -5.86 -1.61
CA VAL A 164 2.89 -6.32 -0.29
C VAL A 164 1.47 -5.85 0.00
N GLY A 165 1.13 -4.63 -0.42
CA GLY A 165 -0.20 -4.07 -0.26
C GLY A 165 -1.25 -4.87 -1.03
N THR A 166 -0.95 -5.23 -2.28
CA THR A 166 -1.90 -5.93 -3.15
C THR A 166 -1.92 -7.43 -2.87
N GLN A 167 -0.75 -8.09 -2.75
CA GLN A 167 -0.63 -9.54 -2.53
C GLN A 167 -1.35 -10.02 -1.26
N THR A 168 -1.49 -9.17 -0.23
CA THR A 168 -2.23 -9.56 0.99
C THR A 168 -3.71 -9.87 0.70
N ASN A 169 -4.31 -9.20 -0.29
CA ASN A 169 -5.67 -9.48 -0.71
C ASN A 169 -5.77 -10.67 -1.69
N TYR A 170 -4.63 -11.16 -2.20
CA TYR A 170 -4.51 -12.23 -3.19
C TYR A 170 -3.40 -13.21 -2.79
N PRO A 171 -3.57 -13.96 -1.68
CA PRO A 171 -2.52 -14.80 -1.11
C PRO A 171 -2.02 -15.90 -2.04
N GLN A 172 -2.80 -16.28 -3.06
CA GLN A 172 -2.39 -17.22 -4.11
C GLN A 172 -1.27 -16.70 -5.02
N CYS A 173 -0.95 -15.41 -4.97
CA CYS A 173 0.07 -14.76 -5.79
C CYS A 173 1.40 -14.63 -5.04
N ASP A 174 1.89 -15.73 -4.46
CA ASP A 174 3.04 -15.73 -3.55
C ASP A 174 4.42 -15.77 -4.22
N GLN A 175 4.47 -16.08 -5.52
CA GLN A 175 5.70 -16.14 -6.33
C GLN A 175 6.07 -14.81 -7.01
N ILE A 176 5.53 -13.69 -6.52
CA ILE A 176 5.79 -12.35 -7.06
C ILE A 176 6.91 -11.71 -6.25
N PHE A 177 7.94 -11.21 -6.92
CA PHE A 177 9.10 -10.59 -6.27
C PHE A 177 9.50 -9.26 -6.91
N CYS A 178 10.22 -8.45 -6.13
CA CYS A 178 10.85 -7.21 -6.55
C CYS A 178 12.36 -7.38 -6.42
N SER A 179 13.09 -7.19 -7.51
CA SER A 179 14.55 -7.21 -7.58
C SER A 179 15.13 -5.80 -7.56
N PHE A 180 16.40 -5.67 -7.21
CA PHE A 180 17.16 -4.41 -7.32
C PHE A 180 17.60 -4.10 -8.75
N ASP A 181 17.43 -5.04 -9.67
CA ASP A 181 17.90 -4.90 -11.05
C ASP A 181 16.97 -3.94 -11.82
N SER A 182 17.51 -2.76 -12.15
CA SER A 182 16.98 -1.78 -13.11
C SER A 182 17.56 -2.00 -14.49
#